data_AF-X1U342-F1
#
_entry.id   AF-X1U342-F1
#
_cell.length_a   1.000
_cell.length_b   1.000
_cell.length_c   1.000
_cell.angle_alpha   90.00
_cell.angle_beta   90.00
_cell.angle_gamma   90.00
#
_symmetry.space_group_name_H-M   'P 1'
#
loop_
_entity.id
_entity.type
_entity.pdbx_description
1 polymer ?
#
loop_
_entity_poly.entity_id
_entity_poly.type
_entity_poly.pdbx_seq_one_letter_code
_entity_poly.pdbx_strand_id
1 'polypeptide(L)'
;CVVEMGSTDKIYYNPLHPYTEMLMASAPRLDKKWEEVEVELKAKYLELTGGCIYYERCPVADKDGGCARNRPALLEVERDHFVACSRCRKE
;
A
#
# COMPACT_ATOMS: atom_id res chain seq x y z
N CYS A 1 -10.52 6.40 1.27
CA CYS A 1 -9.86 6.10 -0.03
C CYS A 1 -9.68 4.60 -0.11
N VAL A 2 -10.16 3.94 -1.17
CA VAL A 2 -9.78 2.54 -1.43
C VAL A 2 -8.45 2.55 -2.17
N VAL A 3 -7.46 1.80 -1.68
CA VAL A 3 -6.14 1.68 -2.32
C VAL A 3 -5.93 0.35 -3.03
N GLU A 4 -6.66 -0.67 -2.61
CA GLU A 4 -6.65 -1.99 -3.21
C GLU A 4 -7.99 -2.68 -2.95
N MET A 5 -8.47 -3.46 -3.91
CA MET A 5 -9.74 -4.18 -3.83
C MET A 5 -9.63 -5.49 -4.60
N GLY A 6 -10.10 -6.59 -4.03
CA GLY A 6 -10.16 -7.89 -4.69
C GLY A 6 -10.68 -8.97 -3.75
N SER A 7 -10.72 -10.21 -4.23
CA SER A 7 -11.05 -11.37 -3.38
C SER A 7 -10.06 -11.51 -2.22
N THR A 8 -10.49 -12.11 -1.11
CA THR A 8 -9.65 -12.37 0.06
C THR A 8 -8.33 -13.04 -0.31
N ASP A 9 -8.36 -14.08 -1.15
CA ASP A 9 -7.15 -14.81 -1.55
C ASP A 9 -6.13 -13.90 -2.25
N LYS A 10 -6.60 -13.02 -3.15
CA LYS A 10 -5.72 -12.06 -3.83
C LYS A 10 -5.11 -11.06 -2.86
N ILE A 11 -5.90 -10.48 -1.97
CA ILE A 11 -5.40 -9.51 -0.99
C ILE A 11 -4.41 -10.17 -0.01
N TYR A 12 -4.65 -11.42 0.37
CA TYR A 12 -3.85 -12.12 1.36
C TYR A 12 -2.56 -12.69 0.79
N TYR A 13 -2.61 -13.28 -0.42
CA TYR A 13 -1.48 -13.99 -1.02
C TYR A 13 -0.73 -13.16 -2.08
N ASN A 14 -1.36 -12.15 -2.67
CA ASN A 14 -0.76 -11.28 -3.68
C ASN A 14 -1.15 -9.81 -3.47
N PRO A 15 -0.91 -9.20 -2.29
CA PRO A 15 -1.14 -7.77 -2.11
C PRO A 15 -0.19 -6.99 -3.02
N LEU A 16 -0.73 -6.03 -3.79
CA LEU A 16 0.05 -5.26 -4.77
C LEU A 16 0.30 -3.82 -4.34
N HIS A 17 -0.55 -3.27 -3.47
CA HIS A 17 -0.33 -1.93 -2.94
C HIS A 17 0.64 -2.01 -1.74
N PRO A 18 1.72 -1.20 -1.67
CA PRO A 18 2.71 -1.26 -0.59
C PRO A 18 2.12 -1.14 0.81
N TYR A 19 1.07 -0.34 0.96
CA TYR A 19 0.31 -0.26 2.21
C TYR A 19 -0.37 -1.58 2.59
N THR A 20 -0.96 -2.29 1.64
CA THR A 20 -1.59 -3.60 1.88
C THR A 20 -0.54 -4.65 2.22
N GLU A 21 0.61 -4.66 1.54
CA GLU A 21 1.75 -5.53 1.87
C GLU A 21 2.20 -5.32 3.32
N MET A 22 2.38 -4.06 3.73
CA MET A 22 2.73 -3.70 5.11
C MET A 22 1.65 -4.13 6.10
N LEU A 23 0.37 -3.97 5.76
CA LEU A 23 -0.74 -4.41 6.60
C LEU A 23 -0.75 -5.93 6.79
N MET A 24 -0.51 -6.70 5.73
CA MET A 24 -0.41 -8.16 5.80
C MET A 24 0.82 -8.59 6.60
N ALA A 25 1.96 -7.93 6.43
CA ALA A 25 3.18 -8.18 7.21
C ALA A 25 3.02 -7.84 8.70
N SER A 26 2.13 -6.91 9.04
CA SER A 26 1.82 -6.53 10.43
C SER A 26 0.91 -7.53 11.15
N ALA A 27 0.33 -8.50 10.43
CA ALA A 27 -0.53 -9.52 11.03
C ALA A 27 0.33 -10.59 11.73
N PRO A 28 0.19 -10.78 13.06
CA PRO A 28 0.95 -11.80 13.78
C PRO A 28 0.55 -13.20 13.32
N ARG A 29 1.55 -14.05 13.11
CA ARG A 29 1.39 -15.44 12.73
C ARG A 29 1.53 -16.34 13.95
N LEU A 30 0.59 -17.28 14.14
CA LEU A 30 0.64 -18.21 15.28
C LEU A 30 1.77 -19.24 15.16
N ASP A 31 2.20 -19.53 13.93
CA ASP A 31 3.22 -20.52 13.58
C ASP A 31 4.64 -19.93 13.50
N LYS A 32 4.80 -18.62 13.66
CA LYS A 32 6.09 -17.93 13.57
C LYS A 32 6.28 -16.96 14.73
N LYS A 33 7.50 -16.91 15.26
CA LYS A 33 7.88 -15.84 16.18
C LYS A 33 7.76 -14.52 15.44
N TRP A 34 7.09 -13.53 16.05
CA TRP A 34 6.96 -12.21 15.46
C TRP A 34 8.35 -11.59 15.34
N GLU A 35 8.76 -11.28 14.11
CA GLU A 35 9.91 -10.43 13.84
C GLU A 35 9.43 -8.98 13.86
N GLU A 36 10.09 -8.13 14.65
CA GLU A 36 9.81 -6.70 14.66
C GLU A 36 10.09 -6.14 13.26
N VAL A 37 9.04 -5.73 12.57
CA VAL A 37 9.17 -4.90 11.39
C VAL A 37 9.34 -3.47 11.90
N GLU A 38 10.57 -2.95 11.87
CA GLU A 38 10.82 -1.52 12.11
C GLU A 38 10.19 -0.73 10.95
N VAL A 39 8.92 -0.36 11.11
CA VAL A 39 8.29 0.65 10.27
C VAL A 39 8.41 1.96 11.04
N GLU A 40 9.24 2.87 10.52
CA GLU A 40 9.33 4.23 11.06
C GLU A 40 8.00 4.96 10.75
N LEU A 41 6.99 4.75 11.59
CA LEU A 41 5.67 5.35 11.45
C LEU A 41 5.75 6.82 11.86
N LYS A 42 6.24 7.67 10.95
CA LYS A 42 6.08 9.12 11.08
C LYS A 42 4.60 9.45 10.89
N ALA A 43 3.87 9.44 12.00
CA ALA A 43 2.49 9.90 12.07
C ALA A 43 2.46 11.44 11.92
N LYS A 44 2.69 11.93 10.70
CA LYS A 44 2.25 13.28 10.37
C LYS A 44 0.78 13.19 10.01
N TYR A 45 -0.07 13.78 10.85
CA TYR A 45 -1.40 14.20 10.45
C TYR A 45 -1.22 15.12 9.25
N LEU A 46 -1.51 14.60 8.07
CA LEU A 46 -1.31 15.31 6.83
C LEU A 46 -2.68 15.77 6.35
N GLU A 47 -2.91 17.08 6.49
CA GLU A 47 -3.86 17.79 5.64
C GLU A 47 -3.33 17.74 4.20
N LEU A 48 -3.38 16.55 3.59
CA LEU A 48 -3.02 16.37 2.19
C LEU A 48 -4.10 17.04 1.35
N THR A 49 -3.71 18.12 0.69
CA THR A 49 -4.54 18.82 -0.30
C THR A 49 -4.62 18.06 -1.63
N GLY A 50 -3.84 16.97 -1.80
CA GLY A 50 -3.81 16.12 -2.99
C GLY A 50 -3.00 14.84 -2.79
N GLY A 51 -2.86 14.02 -3.84
CA GLY A 51 -1.97 12.86 -3.83
C GLY A 51 -2.47 11.59 -3.13
N CYS A 52 -1.55 10.64 -2.96
CA CYS A 52 -1.72 9.39 -2.23
C CYS A 52 -1.57 9.64 -0.72
N ILE A 53 -2.57 9.25 0.07
CA ILE A 53 -2.61 9.43 1.53
C ILE A 53 -1.55 8.62 2.29
N TYR A 54 -0.89 7.68 1.60
CA TYR A 54 0.17 6.84 2.16
C TYR A 54 1.57 7.28 1.74
N TYR A 55 1.71 8.38 0.98
CA TYR A 55 2.99 8.83 0.41
C TYR A 55 4.14 8.86 1.42
N GLU A 56 4.00 9.54 2.56
CA GLU A 56 5.07 9.65 3.58
C GLU A 56 5.47 8.31 4.23
N ARG A 57 4.59 7.31 4.16
CA ARG A 57 4.81 5.96 4.74
C ARG A 57 5.12 4.92 3.67
N CYS A 58 5.07 5.27 2.39
CA CYS A 58 5.22 4.33 1.31
C CYS A 58 6.71 4.09 1.04
N PRO A 59 7.22 2.85 1.19
CA PRO A 59 8.65 2.55 1.00
C PRO A 59 9.10 2.74 -0.45
N VAL A 60 8.15 2.79 -1.39
CA VAL A 60 8.38 2.97 -2.83
C VAL A 60 7.79 4.27 -3.37
N ALA A 61 7.51 5.24 -2.48
CA ALA A 61 7.10 6.58 -2.89
C ALA A 61 8.08 7.17 -3.92
N ASP A 62 7.56 7.92 -4.87
CA ASP A 62 8.40 8.56 -5.86
C ASP A 62 9.12 9.77 -5.25
N LYS A 63 10.44 9.83 -5.45
CA LYS A 63 11.26 10.92 -4.89
C LYS A 63 10.96 12.27 -5.56
N ASP A 64 10.35 12.25 -6.74
CA ASP A 64 10.01 13.43 -7.53
C ASP A 64 8.65 14.06 -7.12
N GLY A 65 7.91 13.44 -6.19
CA GLY A 65 6.69 13.99 -5.57
C GLY A 65 5.41 13.88 -6.41
N GLY A 66 5.39 13.06 -7.44
CA GLY A 66 4.18 12.69 -8.20
C GLY A 66 3.13 11.98 -7.35
N CYS A 67 3.49 11.07 -6.45
CA CYS A 67 2.57 10.45 -5.49
C CYS A 67 2.06 11.46 -4.45
N ALA A 68 2.83 12.50 -4.12
CA ALA A 68 2.38 13.57 -3.22
C ALA A 68 1.37 14.52 -3.88
N ARG A 69 1.39 14.65 -5.21
CA ARG A 69 0.50 15.56 -5.97
C ARG A 69 -0.69 14.86 -6.62
N ASN A 70 -0.48 13.64 -7.13
CA ASN A 70 -1.46 12.92 -7.93
C ASN A 70 -1.96 11.67 -7.21
N ARG A 71 -3.29 11.58 -7.09
CA ARG A 71 -3.92 10.37 -6.56
C ARG A 71 -4.20 9.42 -7.71
N PRO A 72 -3.57 8.22 -7.74
CA PRO A 72 -3.83 7.24 -8.78
C PRO A 72 -5.30 6.78 -8.72
N ALA A 73 -5.88 6.54 -9.90
CA ALA A 73 -7.19 5.91 -10.02
C ALA A 73 -7.12 4.45 -9.59
N LEU A 74 -8.24 3.90 -9.13
CA LEU A 74 -8.37 2.48 -8.83
C LEU A 74 -8.51 1.72 -10.16
N LEU A 75 -7.44 1.07 -10.60
CA LEU A 75 -7.37 0.39 -11.90
C LEU A 75 -7.39 -1.12 -11.71
N GLU A 76 -8.10 -1.82 -12.58
CA GLU A 76 -8.07 -3.28 -12.64
C GLU A 76 -6.70 -3.73 -13.15
N VAL A 77 -5.93 -4.38 -12.29
CA VAL A 77 -4.59 -4.88 -12.59
C VAL A 77 -4.62 -6.35 -12.97
N GLU A 78 -5.59 -7.09 -12.45
CA GLU A 78 -5.95 -8.44 -12.86
C GLU A 78 -7.45 -8.60 -12.69
N ARG A 79 -8.03 -9.67 -13.26
CA ARG A 79 -9.46 -9.96 -13.12
C ARG A 79 -9.93 -9.84 -11.67
N ASP A 80 -10.91 -8.97 -11.41
CA ASP A 80 -11.48 -8.72 -10.09
C ASP A 80 -10.44 -8.30 -9.02
N HIS A 81 -9.33 -7.66 -9.44
CA HIS A 81 -8.28 -7.13 -8.56
C HIS A 81 -7.87 -5.73 -9.02
N PHE A 82 -8.09 -4.76 -8.17
CA PHE A 82 -7.93 -3.35 -8.45
C PHE A 82 -6.93 -2.72 -7.52
N VAL A 83 -6.07 -1.85 -8.04
CA VAL A 83 -5.03 -1.17 -7.28
C VAL A 83 -5.00 0.32 -7.66
N ALA A 84 -4.94 1.18 -6.66
CA ALA A 84 -4.73 2.61 -6.81
C ALA A 84 -3.28 2.96 -6.43
N CYS A 85 -2.33 2.64 -7.31
CA CYS A 85 -0.91 2.91 -7.12
C CYS A 85 -0.23 3.18 -8.46
N SER A 86 0.61 4.22 -8.56
CA SER A 86 1.45 4.47 -9.74
C SER A 86 2.75 3.64 -9.74
N ARG A 87 3.04 2.96 -8.63
CA ARG A 87 4.31 2.28 -8.35
C ARG A 87 4.15 0.83 -7.88
N CYS A 88 2.94 0.26 -7.92
CA CYS A 88 2.73 -1.14 -7.57
C CYS A 88 3.55 -2.02 -8.52
N ARG A 89 4.27 -3.00 -7.97
CA ARG A 89 4.97 -3.98 -8.80
C ARG A 89 3.97 -5.04 -9.24
N LYS A 90 4.04 -5.40 -10.52
CA LYS A 90 3.61 -6.72 -10.99
C LYS A 90 4.89 -7.49 -11.25
N GLU A 91 5.05 -8.64 -10.61
CA GLU A 91 5.99 -9.65 -11.10
C GLU A 91 5.39 -10.36 -12.33
#